data_AF-A0A925FYD9-F1
#
_entry.id   AF-A0A925FYD9-F1
#
_cell.length_a   1.000
_cell.length_b   1.000
_cell.length_c   1.000
_cell.angle_alpha   90.00
_cell.angle_beta   90.00
_cell.angle_gamma   90.00
#
_symmetry.space_group_name_H-M   'P 1'
#
loop_
_entity.id
_entity.type
_entity.pdbx_description
1 polymer ?
#
loop_
_entity_poly.entity_id
_entity_poly.type
_entity_poly.pdbx_seq_one_letter_code
_entity_poly.pdbx_strand_id
1 'polypeptide(L)'
;PIVTQMTILPDGNTSFGTTPEVFTARLDEWGADVIGLNCGVGPAIVLTAIEKMRNVTNKKLSAQPNAGLPRDVQGRQFYMCSPEYMAKYAKRLIQAGVKLIGGCCGTTPAHIKLISDAVRAVSPRKQHVVITESAPARVTELMPADIHVVPPEERSHWSRKITNGEFVTSVEVLPPKGCDAQKTLDSIRLLKEAGVDGVNIPDGPRAQTRMSAQATAVLVERDIGIEAVLHYCCRDRNLLGMMSDLLGAAALGLRNLLLITGDPPKMGPYPDATAVFDIDSIGLTNMVNKLNHGLDLGNNPIGRPTAFCIGVGVNPGAINMEEEIKRFEYKVEAGAQYAITQPVFDTEQLRDFLKLIEHVRIPIVAGIWPLVSYRNAEFLHNEVPGVRVTPSIMDRMRIASESGKEAARDEGLKIARESLLEVRDLIQGVQVSAPFGNVRYALEVFKVLEEFATPKQETVAVS
;
A
#
# COMPACT_ATOMS: atom_id res chain seq x y z
N PRO A 1 -2.52 -49.01 8.04
CA PRO A 1 -1.35 -48.15 7.75
C PRO A 1 -1.19 -47.11 8.86
N ILE A 2 0.00 -46.98 9.43
CA ILE A 2 0.35 -46.02 10.46
C ILE A 2 0.78 -44.71 9.79
N VAL A 3 0.02 -43.64 10.03
CA VAL A 3 0.35 -42.28 9.58
C VAL A 3 0.96 -41.54 10.76
N THR A 4 2.25 -41.23 10.67
CA THR A 4 2.99 -40.50 11.71
C THR A 4 3.32 -39.10 11.23
N GLN A 5 3.02 -38.10 12.05
CA GLN A 5 3.26 -36.69 11.72
C GLN A 5 4.05 -36.00 12.82
N MET A 6 4.96 -35.12 12.42
CA MET A 6 5.77 -34.30 13.31
C MET A 6 5.37 -32.83 13.21
N THR A 7 5.51 -32.10 14.32
CA THR A 7 5.35 -30.65 14.33
C THR A 7 6.71 -29.98 14.21
N ILE A 8 6.78 -28.93 13.39
CA ILE A 8 7.95 -28.08 13.22
C ILE A 8 7.63 -26.62 13.56
N LEU A 9 8.65 -25.86 13.92
CA LEU A 9 8.61 -24.44 14.25
C LEU A 9 9.00 -23.58 13.03
N PRO A 10 8.92 -22.24 13.12
CA PRO A 10 9.20 -21.36 11.97
C PRO A 10 10.59 -21.49 11.35
N ASP A 11 11.56 -22.00 12.10
CA ASP A 11 12.92 -22.31 11.64
C ASP A 11 13.01 -23.63 10.84
N GLY A 12 11.91 -24.38 10.76
CA GLY A 12 11.81 -25.65 10.04
C GLY A 12 12.20 -26.88 10.86
N ASN A 13 12.56 -26.71 12.14
CA ASN A 13 12.98 -27.80 13.02
C ASN A 13 11.90 -28.14 14.06
N THR A 14 12.03 -29.27 14.75
CA THR A 14 11.18 -29.57 15.91
C THR A 14 11.47 -28.62 17.07
N SER A 15 10.63 -28.62 18.11
CA SER A 15 10.86 -27.83 19.33
C SER A 15 12.19 -28.10 20.05
N PHE A 16 12.82 -29.25 19.77
CA PHE A 16 14.13 -29.63 20.31
C PHE A 16 15.26 -29.49 19.28
N GLY A 17 15.02 -28.79 18.16
CA GLY A 17 16.03 -28.50 17.14
C GLY A 17 16.32 -29.66 16.18
N THR A 18 15.51 -30.72 16.16
CA THR A 18 15.71 -31.84 15.23
C THR A 18 15.26 -31.44 13.82
N THR A 19 16.12 -31.68 12.82
CA THR A 19 15.82 -31.31 11.44
C THR A 19 14.88 -32.33 10.77
N PRO A 20 14.17 -31.93 9.69
CA PRO A 20 13.27 -32.82 8.94
C PRO A 20 13.92 -34.11 8.44
N GLU A 21 15.17 -34.05 8.03
CA GLU A 21 15.93 -35.19 7.53
C GLU A 21 16.14 -36.24 8.63
N VAL A 22 16.50 -35.78 9.84
CA VAL A 22 16.82 -36.66 10.98
C VAL A 22 15.59 -37.39 11.49
N PHE A 23 14.50 -36.68 11.79
CA PHE A 23 13.30 -37.35 12.29
C PHE A 23 12.63 -38.21 11.21
N THR A 24 12.78 -37.86 9.92
CA THR A 24 12.22 -38.67 8.83
C THR A 24 12.91 -40.01 8.71
N ALA A 25 14.25 -40.04 8.71
CA ALA A 25 15.01 -41.29 8.69
C ALA A 25 14.63 -42.18 9.88
N ARG A 26 14.47 -41.59 11.07
CA ARG A 26 14.12 -42.32 12.29
C ARG A 26 12.71 -42.89 12.28
N LEU A 27 11.73 -42.12 11.79
CA LEU A 27 10.35 -42.59 11.61
C LEU A 27 10.24 -43.67 10.53
N ASP A 28 11.12 -43.61 9.54
CA ASP A 28 11.23 -44.66 8.52
C ASP A 28 11.70 -45.98 9.13
N GLU A 29 12.80 -45.94 9.91
CA GLU A 29 13.34 -47.09 10.66
C GLU A 29 12.32 -47.69 11.64
N TRP A 30 11.51 -46.87 12.29
CA TRP A 30 10.49 -47.30 13.25
C TRP A 30 9.24 -47.91 12.59
N GLY A 31 9.20 -47.99 11.25
CA GLY A 31 8.18 -48.72 10.53
C GLY A 31 6.89 -47.94 10.27
N ALA A 32 6.90 -46.59 10.30
CA ALA A 32 5.74 -45.81 9.88
C ALA A 32 5.38 -46.09 8.41
N ASP A 33 4.10 -46.17 8.05
CA ASP A 33 3.66 -46.40 6.66
C ASP A 33 3.59 -45.09 5.85
N VAL A 34 3.27 -43.98 6.53
CA VAL A 34 3.20 -42.62 5.98
C VAL A 34 3.85 -41.66 6.98
N ILE A 35 4.74 -40.80 6.51
CA ILE A 35 5.47 -39.83 7.34
C ILE A 35 5.05 -38.42 6.92
N GLY A 36 4.92 -37.47 7.84
CA GLY A 36 4.53 -36.12 7.44
C GLY A 36 4.59 -35.07 8.51
N LEU A 37 3.93 -33.95 8.21
CA LEU A 37 3.94 -32.76 9.05
C LEU A 37 2.53 -32.28 9.34
N ASN A 38 2.29 -31.85 10.58
CA ASN A 38 1.08 -31.15 10.95
C ASN A 38 1.36 -30.05 11.98
N CYS A 39 0.41 -29.11 12.12
CA CYS A 39 0.44 -28.06 13.12
C CYS A 39 1.69 -27.13 13.03
N GLY A 40 1.81 -26.20 13.97
CA GLY A 40 2.95 -25.29 14.16
C GLY A 40 3.03 -24.15 13.15
N VAL A 41 3.07 -24.44 11.86
CA VAL A 41 3.43 -23.48 10.81
C VAL A 41 2.52 -23.54 9.58
N GLY A 42 2.59 -22.50 8.77
CA GLY A 42 1.85 -22.36 7.52
C GLY A 42 2.40 -23.22 6.38
N PRO A 43 1.68 -23.27 5.24
CA PRO A 43 1.95 -24.21 4.15
C PRO A 43 3.30 -24.01 3.43
N ALA A 44 3.87 -22.80 3.48
CA ALA A 44 5.17 -22.54 2.88
C ALA A 44 6.33 -23.24 3.60
N ILE A 45 6.36 -23.14 4.92
CA ILE A 45 7.39 -23.76 5.76
C ILE A 45 7.22 -25.29 5.72
N VAL A 46 5.98 -25.77 5.75
CA VAL A 46 5.68 -27.20 5.57
C VAL A 46 6.19 -27.71 4.22
N LEU A 47 6.01 -26.97 3.12
CA LEU A 47 6.52 -27.38 1.81
C LEU A 47 8.04 -27.53 1.80
N THR A 48 8.77 -26.53 2.32
CA THR A 48 10.24 -26.59 2.39
C THR A 48 10.73 -27.76 3.22
N ALA A 49 10.06 -28.05 4.34
CA ALA A 49 10.39 -29.21 5.16
C ALA A 49 10.05 -30.53 4.44
N ILE A 50 8.91 -30.62 3.75
CA ILE A 50 8.54 -31.78 2.92
C ILE A 50 9.59 -32.05 1.83
N GLU A 51 10.10 -31.02 1.16
CA GLU A 51 11.15 -31.15 0.14
C GLU A 51 12.43 -31.76 0.72
N LYS A 52 12.83 -31.32 1.93
CA LYS A 52 13.93 -31.91 2.69
C LYS A 52 13.68 -33.38 3.06
N MET A 53 12.49 -33.68 3.58
CA MET A 53 12.09 -35.04 3.96
C MET A 53 12.10 -36.00 2.75
N ARG A 54 11.66 -35.53 1.58
CA ARG A 54 11.58 -36.32 0.35
C ARG A 54 12.94 -36.83 -0.12
N ASN A 55 14.03 -36.14 0.23
CA ASN A 55 15.39 -36.56 -0.11
C ASN A 55 15.89 -37.77 0.70
N VAL A 56 15.24 -38.09 1.82
CA VAL A 56 15.72 -39.11 2.77
C VAL A 56 14.75 -40.26 3.02
N THR A 57 13.56 -40.26 2.41
CA THR A 57 12.63 -41.40 2.47
C THR A 57 11.93 -41.66 1.15
N ASN A 58 11.62 -42.94 0.89
CA ASN A 58 10.77 -43.36 -0.22
C ASN A 58 9.30 -43.57 0.16
N LYS A 59 8.95 -43.44 1.44
CA LYS A 59 7.59 -43.62 1.94
C LYS A 59 6.64 -42.54 1.44
N LYS A 60 5.34 -42.79 1.58
CA LYS A 60 4.30 -41.82 1.27
C LYS A 60 4.41 -40.66 2.26
N LEU A 61 4.35 -39.43 1.75
CA LEU A 61 4.38 -38.24 2.59
C LEU A 61 2.97 -37.70 2.87
N SER A 62 2.78 -37.09 4.04
CA SER A 62 1.56 -36.37 4.42
C SER A 62 1.84 -34.92 4.85
N ALA A 63 0.92 -34.00 4.58
CA ALA A 63 1.05 -32.60 4.96
C ALA A 63 -0.30 -32.00 5.38
N GLN A 64 -0.35 -31.47 6.61
CA GLN A 64 -1.54 -30.81 7.18
C GLN A 64 -1.14 -29.48 7.84
N PRO A 65 -0.77 -28.46 7.04
CA PRO A 65 -0.36 -27.16 7.56
C PRO A 65 -1.49 -26.40 8.27
N ASN A 66 -1.11 -25.48 9.16
CA ASN A 66 -2.04 -24.48 9.71
C ASN A 66 -2.39 -23.44 8.64
N ALA A 67 -3.52 -22.74 8.79
CA ALA A 67 -3.89 -21.58 7.99
C ALA A 67 -3.03 -20.34 8.33
N GLY A 68 -1.71 -20.50 8.21
CA GLY A 68 -0.71 -19.50 8.55
C GLY A 68 -0.23 -19.65 10.00
N LEU A 69 0.70 -18.79 10.38
CA LEU A 69 1.08 -18.65 11.78
C LEU A 69 -0.05 -17.96 12.54
N PRO A 70 -0.38 -18.43 13.75
CA PRO A 70 -1.33 -17.72 14.57
C PRO A 70 -0.77 -16.34 14.91
N ARG A 71 -1.57 -15.30 14.63
CA ARG A 71 -1.30 -13.95 15.10
C ARG A 71 -2.14 -13.69 16.32
N ASP A 72 -1.49 -13.26 17.40
CA ASP A 72 -2.20 -12.75 18.56
C ASP A 72 -2.75 -11.37 18.24
N VAL A 73 -4.07 -11.23 18.33
CA VAL A 73 -4.74 -9.94 18.28
C VAL A 73 -5.64 -9.86 19.49
N GLN A 74 -5.21 -9.11 20.51
CA GLN A 74 -5.96 -8.87 21.75
C GLN A 74 -6.35 -10.17 22.48
N GLY A 75 -5.42 -11.14 22.58
CA GLY A 75 -5.64 -12.40 23.31
C GLY A 75 -6.45 -13.45 22.55
N ARG A 76 -6.70 -13.24 21.25
CA ARG A 76 -7.30 -14.23 20.34
C ARG A 76 -6.35 -14.54 19.20
N GLN A 77 -6.22 -15.83 18.89
CA GLN A 77 -5.30 -16.34 17.87
C GLN A 77 -6.01 -16.37 16.51
N PHE A 78 -5.58 -15.54 15.57
CA PHE A 78 -6.12 -15.49 14.21
C PHE A 78 -5.17 -16.14 13.21
N TYR A 79 -5.75 -16.90 12.30
CA TYR A 79 -5.06 -17.60 11.22
C TYR A 79 -5.40 -16.90 9.90
N MET A 80 -4.41 -16.27 9.27
CA MET A 80 -4.61 -15.29 8.20
C MET A 80 -4.35 -15.85 6.80
N CYS A 81 -4.06 -17.15 6.66
CA CYS A 81 -3.91 -17.78 5.36
C CYS A 81 -5.28 -17.95 4.72
N SER A 82 -5.43 -17.54 3.46
CA SER A 82 -6.67 -17.75 2.72
C SER A 82 -6.83 -19.21 2.23
N PRO A 83 -8.07 -19.67 1.98
CA PRO A 83 -8.35 -20.92 1.29
C PRO A 83 -7.59 -21.10 -0.03
N GLU A 84 -7.47 -20.04 -0.83
CA GLU A 84 -6.85 -20.03 -2.15
C GLU A 84 -5.33 -20.21 -2.05
N TYR A 85 -4.70 -19.55 -1.07
CA TYR A 85 -3.28 -19.73 -0.79
C TYR A 85 -3.00 -21.16 -0.35
N MET A 86 -3.83 -21.72 0.53
CA MET A 86 -3.71 -23.10 0.96
C MET A 86 -3.87 -24.09 -0.21
N ALA A 87 -4.82 -23.84 -1.11
CA ALA A 87 -5.03 -24.65 -2.31
C ALA A 87 -3.85 -24.56 -3.30
N LYS A 88 -3.23 -23.38 -3.46
CA LYS A 88 -2.02 -23.21 -4.29
C LYS A 88 -0.86 -24.07 -3.75
N TYR A 89 -0.66 -24.06 -2.42
CA TYR A 89 0.36 -24.88 -1.80
C TYR A 89 0.00 -26.37 -1.77
N ALA A 90 -1.28 -26.74 -1.72
CA ALA A 90 -1.69 -28.13 -1.91
C ALA A 90 -1.18 -28.69 -3.25
N LYS A 91 -1.27 -27.93 -4.36
CA LYS A 91 -0.71 -28.36 -5.66
C LYS A 91 0.80 -28.59 -5.59
N ARG A 92 1.54 -27.68 -4.93
CA ARG A 92 2.99 -27.79 -4.76
C ARG A 92 3.38 -28.98 -3.88
N LEU A 93 2.63 -29.24 -2.81
CA LEU A 93 2.83 -30.40 -1.95
C LEU A 93 2.60 -31.72 -2.72
N ILE A 94 1.63 -31.78 -3.63
CA ILE A 94 1.45 -32.94 -4.53
C ILE A 94 2.68 -33.13 -5.42
N GLN A 95 3.19 -32.04 -6.00
CA GLN A 95 4.39 -32.05 -6.86
C GLN A 95 5.64 -32.49 -6.08
N ALA A 96 5.77 -32.08 -4.82
CA ALA A 96 6.82 -32.52 -3.90
C ALA A 96 6.64 -33.97 -3.41
N GLY A 97 5.60 -34.68 -3.87
CA GLY A 97 5.40 -36.12 -3.62
C GLY A 97 4.46 -36.46 -2.47
N VAL A 98 3.77 -35.48 -1.88
CA VAL A 98 2.77 -35.71 -0.82
C VAL A 98 1.56 -36.46 -1.36
N LYS A 99 1.10 -37.47 -0.61
CA LYS A 99 -0.03 -38.35 -0.98
C LYS A 99 -1.24 -38.19 -0.06
N LEU A 100 -1.08 -37.57 1.10
CA LEU A 100 -2.17 -37.23 2.01
C LEU A 100 -2.07 -35.74 2.37
N ILE A 101 -3.04 -34.95 1.94
CA ILE A 101 -3.06 -33.49 2.13
C ILE A 101 -4.33 -33.11 2.89
N GLY A 102 -4.17 -32.28 3.91
CA GLY A 102 -5.26 -31.76 4.71
C GLY A 102 -4.95 -30.38 5.27
N GLY A 103 -5.68 -30.00 6.31
CA GLY A 103 -5.51 -28.74 7.02
C GLY A 103 -5.55 -28.96 8.52
N CYS A 104 -4.80 -28.15 9.28
CA CYS A 104 -4.80 -28.18 10.74
C CYS A 104 -5.44 -26.90 11.31
N CYS A 105 -4.82 -26.22 12.27
CA CYS A 105 -5.42 -25.09 12.97
C CYS A 105 -5.73 -23.92 12.03
N GLY A 106 -6.88 -23.29 12.24
CA GLY A 106 -7.36 -22.17 11.42
C GLY A 106 -7.95 -22.55 10.07
N THR A 107 -7.89 -23.83 9.67
CA THR A 107 -8.52 -24.26 8.42
C THR A 107 -10.03 -24.40 8.59
N THR A 108 -10.78 -23.96 7.58
CA THR A 108 -12.25 -23.95 7.55
C THR A 108 -12.76 -24.87 6.43
N PRO A 109 -14.08 -25.16 6.35
CA PRO A 109 -14.64 -25.94 5.24
C PRO A 109 -14.30 -25.36 3.86
N ALA A 110 -14.18 -24.03 3.73
CA ALA A 110 -13.75 -23.37 2.48
C ALA A 110 -12.32 -23.76 2.10
N HIS A 111 -11.39 -23.83 3.07
CA HIS A 111 -10.02 -24.30 2.84
C HIS A 111 -10.02 -25.75 2.33
N ILE A 112 -10.72 -26.64 3.02
CA ILE A 112 -10.76 -28.06 2.65
C ILE A 112 -11.38 -28.26 1.26
N LYS A 113 -12.42 -27.49 0.92
CA LYS A 113 -13.04 -27.52 -0.41
C LYS A 113 -12.03 -27.15 -1.51
N LEU A 114 -11.33 -26.02 -1.39
CA LEU A 114 -10.37 -25.60 -2.42
C LEU A 114 -9.13 -26.50 -2.48
N ILE A 115 -8.67 -27.05 -1.35
CA ILE A 115 -7.62 -28.08 -1.33
C ILE A 115 -8.09 -29.32 -2.10
N SER A 116 -9.30 -29.81 -1.84
CA SER A 116 -9.88 -30.97 -2.54
C SER A 116 -10.00 -30.72 -4.05
N ASP A 117 -10.49 -29.54 -4.46
CA ASP A 117 -10.60 -29.16 -5.86
C ASP A 117 -9.23 -29.10 -6.54
N ALA A 118 -8.23 -28.53 -5.85
CA ALA A 118 -6.84 -28.50 -6.33
C ALA A 118 -6.23 -29.90 -6.48
N VAL A 119 -6.50 -30.81 -5.54
CA VAL A 119 -6.03 -32.21 -5.59
C VAL A 119 -6.67 -32.96 -6.76
N ARG A 120 -7.98 -32.77 -6.98
CA ARG A 120 -8.71 -33.37 -8.12
C ARG A 120 -8.17 -32.88 -9.46
N ALA A 121 -7.84 -31.59 -9.56
CA ALA A 121 -7.32 -30.99 -10.78
C ALA A 121 -5.90 -31.48 -11.15
N VAL A 122 -5.09 -31.90 -10.17
CA VAL A 122 -3.69 -32.33 -10.39
C VAL A 122 -3.54 -33.85 -10.56
N SER A 123 -4.58 -34.65 -10.31
CA SER A 123 -4.53 -36.11 -10.47
C SER A 123 -5.17 -36.62 -11.78
N PRO A 124 -4.37 -36.74 -12.85
CA PRO A 124 -4.42 -37.95 -13.69
C PRO A 124 -3.01 -38.55 -13.98
N ARG A 125 -2.93 -39.89 -13.95
CA ARG A 125 -1.80 -40.84 -14.26
C ARG A 125 -0.39 -40.28 -14.60
N LYS A 126 0.59 -40.73 -13.78
CA LYS A 126 2.07 -40.78 -13.94
C LYS A 126 2.66 -40.10 -15.19
N GLN A 127 3.40 -39.01 -14.99
CA GLN A 127 4.50 -38.60 -15.88
C GLN A 127 5.73 -38.18 -15.05
N HIS A 128 6.90 -38.64 -15.51
CA HIS A 128 8.21 -38.29 -14.96
C HIS A 128 8.64 -36.93 -15.49
N VAL A 129 9.13 -36.06 -14.60
CA VAL A 129 9.74 -34.77 -14.96
C VAL A 129 11.26 -34.88 -14.82
N VAL A 130 11.97 -34.55 -15.89
CA VAL A 130 13.42 -34.35 -15.94
C VAL A 130 13.69 -32.88 -15.61
N ILE A 131 14.56 -32.61 -14.64
CA ILE A 131 14.93 -31.25 -14.23
C ILE A 131 16.19 -30.83 -14.98
N THR A 132 16.18 -29.65 -15.59
CA THR A 132 17.37 -28.91 -16.01
C THR A 132 17.42 -27.61 -15.22
N GLU A 133 18.58 -27.31 -14.63
CA GLU A 133 18.80 -26.10 -13.82
C GLU A 133 18.84 -24.84 -14.69
N SER A 134 18.21 -23.76 -14.23
CA SER A 134 18.38 -22.41 -14.80
C SER A 134 18.56 -21.38 -13.68
N ALA A 135 19.47 -20.44 -13.93
CA ALA A 135 19.86 -19.35 -13.03
C ALA A 135 18.74 -18.29 -12.88
N PRO A 136 18.74 -17.47 -11.81
CA PRO A 136 17.71 -16.46 -11.59
C PRO A 136 17.82 -15.32 -12.60
N ALA A 137 16.80 -15.16 -13.45
CA ALA A 137 16.71 -14.10 -14.44
C ALA A 137 16.59 -12.71 -13.78
N ARG A 138 17.37 -11.73 -14.26
CA ARG A 138 17.24 -10.32 -13.87
C ARG A 138 16.12 -9.65 -14.69
N VAL A 139 15.44 -8.64 -14.14
CA VAL A 139 14.32 -7.91 -14.81
C VAL A 139 14.73 -7.38 -16.20
N THR A 140 16.00 -7.01 -16.38
CA THR A 140 16.58 -6.57 -17.66
C THR A 140 16.62 -7.66 -18.73
N GLU A 141 16.58 -8.94 -18.38
CA GLU A 141 16.63 -10.08 -19.31
C GLU A 141 15.24 -10.48 -19.83
N LEU A 142 14.17 -9.92 -19.26
CA LEU A 142 12.77 -10.22 -19.61
C LEU A 142 12.06 -9.08 -20.36
N MET A 143 12.74 -7.93 -20.56
CA MET A 143 12.20 -6.85 -21.38
C MET A 143 12.40 -7.19 -22.86
N PRO A 144 11.33 -7.24 -23.69
CA PRO A 144 11.48 -7.19 -25.13
C PRO A 144 12.34 -5.97 -25.50
N ALA A 145 13.28 -6.14 -26.44
CA ALA A 145 14.25 -5.11 -26.85
C ALA A 145 13.60 -3.79 -27.32
N ASP A 146 12.28 -3.81 -27.57
CA ASP A 146 11.53 -2.72 -28.16
C ASP A 146 10.78 -1.86 -27.10
N ILE A 147 10.78 -2.24 -25.82
CA ILE A 147 10.08 -1.48 -24.78
C ILE A 147 10.92 -0.30 -24.31
N HIS A 148 10.43 0.91 -24.60
CA HIS A 148 11.02 2.17 -24.15
C HIS A 148 10.23 2.70 -22.95
N VAL A 149 10.84 2.65 -21.76
CA VAL A 149 10.26 3.24 -20.54
C VAL A 149 10.17 4.74 -20.70
N VAL A 150 9.01 5.33 -20.40
CA VAL A 150 8.83 6.78 -20.45
C VAL A 150 9.65 7.42 -19.32
N PRO A 151 10.62 8.32 -19.62
CA PRO A 151 11.40 9.02 -18.61
C PRO A 151 10.49 9.78 -17.63
N PRO A 152 10.79 9.79 -16.32
CA PRO A 152 9.97 10.48 -15.31
C PRO A 152 9.58 11.91 -15.67
N GLU A 153 10.49 12.69 -16.23
CA GLU A 153 10.33 14.08 -16.64
C GLU A 153 9.36 14.29 -17.83
N GLU A 154 9.08 13.23 -18.60
CA GLU A 154 8.18 13.25 -19.75
C GLU A 154 6.77 12.72 -19.40
N ARG A 155 6.56 12.19 -18.19
CA ARG A 155 5.29 11.53 -17.81
C ARG A 155 4.14 12.52 -17.61
N SER A 156 4.41 13.60 -16.88
CA SER A 156 3.43 14.63 -16.48
C SER A 156 4.16 15.88 -15.97
N HIS A 157 3.43 16.99 -15.80
CA HIS A 157 3.96 18.20 -15.18
C HIS A 157 4.39 17.97 -13.73
N TRP A 158 3.55 17.28 -12.94
CA TRP A 158 3.85 16.89 -11.56
C TRP A 158 5.12 16.03 -11.49
N SER A 159 5.21 15.00 -12.33
CA SER A 159 6.35 14.10 -12.37
C SER A 159 7.64 14.85 -12.71
N ARG A 160 7.57 15.79 -13.66
CA ARG A 160 8.72 16.63 -14.02
C ARG A 160 9.18 17.50 -12.86
N LYS A 161 8.26 18.22 -12.19
CA LYS A 161 8.61 19.09 -11.05
C LYS A 161 9.26 18.29 -9.93
N ILE A 162 8.64 17.18 -9.52
CA ILE A 162 9.18 16.25 -8.52
C ILE A 162 10.58 15.76 -8.91
N THR A 163 10.76 15.31 -10.17
CA THR A 163 12.04 14.78 -10.66
C THR A 163 13.14 15.86 -10.63
N ASN A 164 12.80 17.09 -10.99
CA ASN A 164 13.73 18.22 -11.02
C ASN A 164 14.01 18.84 -9.63
N GLY A 165 13.32 18.36 -8.58
CA GLY A 165 13.38 18.98 -7.25
C GLY A 165 12.70 20.34 -7.18
N GLU A 166 11.84 20.68 -8.15
CA GLU A 166 11.01 21.88 -8.11
C GLU A 166 9.90 21.70 -7.07
N PHE A 167 9.60 22.76 -6.33
CA PHE A 167 8.61 22.71 -5.27
C PHE A 167 7.19 22.50 -5.84
N VAL A 168 6.48 21.46 -5.37
CA VAL A 168 5.10 21.18 -5.79
C VAL A 168 4.07 21.54 -4.74
N THR A 169 2.92 22.03 -5.19
CA THR A 169 1.75 22.30 -4.34
C THR A 169 0.57 21.44 -4.74
N SER A 170 -0.07 20.80 -3.76
CA SER A 170 -1.33 20.11 -4.01
C SER A 170 -2.34 20.27 -2.89
N VAL A 171 -3.61 20.07 -3.23
CA VAL A 171 -4.71 20.08 -2.25
C VAL A 171 -5.42 18.75 -2.25
N GLU A 172 -5.65 18.20 -1.06
CA GLU A 172 -6.49 17.03 -0.89
C GLU A 172 -7.97 17.38 -0.99
N VAL A 173 -8.63 16.82 -2.01
CA VAL A 173 -10.05 17.00 -2.24
C VAL A 173 -10.74 15.63 -2.25
N LEU A 174 -11.64 15.44 -1.28
CA LEU A 174 -12.38 14.19 -1.16
C LEU A 174 -13.32 13.98 -2.35
N PRO A 175 -13.38 12.76 -2.91
CA PRO A 175 -14.39 12.44 -3.91
C PRO A 175 -15.82 12.75 -3.43
N PRO A 176 -16.75 13.08 -4.34
CA PRO A 176 -18.15 13.29 -4.00
C PRO A 176 -18.75 12.09 -3.26
N LYS A 177 -19.70 12.35 -2.35
CA LYS A 177 -20.43 11.26 -1.66
C LYS A 177 -21.42 10.54 -2.58
N GLY A 178 -21.96 11.25 -3.58
CA GLY A 178 -22.93 10.72 -4.54
C GLY A 178 -22.38 10.68 -5.96
N CYS A 179 -23.26 10.56 -6.95
CA CYS A 179 -22.90 10.54 -8.37
C CYS A 179 -22.72 11.94 -9.00
N ASP A 180 -23.13 13.01 -8.31
CA ASP A 180 -22.93 14.39 -8.78
C ASP A 180 -21.57 14.93 -8.31
N ALA A 181 -20.70 15.25 -9.28
CA ALA A 181 -19.37 15.79 -9.04
C ALA A 181 -19.29 17.32 -9.12
N GLN A 182 -20.36 18.02 -9.52
CA GLN A 182 -20.29 19.43 -9.93
C GLN A 182 -19.70 20.32 -8.83
N LYS A 183 -20.21 20.21 -7.60
CA LYS A 183 -19.72 20.99 -6.45
C LYS A 183 -18.23 20.76 -6.17
N THR A 184 -17.74 19.53 -6.34
CA THR A 184 -16.33 19.20 -6.15
C THR A 184 -15.48 19.79 -7.26
N LEU A 185 -15.93 19.71 -8.52
CA LEU A 185 -15.26 20.29 -9.67
C LEU A 185 -15.20 21.83 -9.59
N ASP A 186 -16.27 22.48 -9.16
CA ASP A 186 -16.31 23.94 -8.96
C ASP A 186 -15.27 24.40 -7.94
N SER A 187 -15.12 23.67 -6.82
CA SER A 187 -14.07 23.94 -5.84
C SER A 187 -12.66 23.73 -6.43
N ILE A 188 -12.46 22.69 -7.25
CA ILE A 188 -11.15 22.41 -7.86
C ILE A 188 -10.77 23.46 -8.92
N ARG A 189 -11.74 24.09 -9.61
CA ARG A 189 -11.46 25.21 -10.52
C ARG A 189 -10.76 26.37 -9.82
N LEU A 190 -11.19 26.70 -8.59
CA LEU A 190 -10.55 27.75 -7.79
C LEU A 190 -9.07 27.45 -7.50
N LEU A 191 -8.72 26.17 -7.35
CA LEU A 191 -7.34 25.75 -7.13
C LEU A 191 -6.49 25.91 -8.39
N LYS A 192 -7.05 25.54 -9.55
CA LYS A 192 -6.38 25.75 -10.84
C LYS A 192 -6.15 27.23 -11.13
N GLU A 193 -7.16 28.07 -10.92
CA GLU A 193 -7.06 29.53 -11.11
C GLU A 193 -6.00 30.15 -10.20
N ALA A 194 -5.88 29.65 -8.96
CA ALA A 194 -4.85 30.09 -8.02
C ALA A 194 -3.44 29.60 -8.39
N GLY A 195 -3.28 28.66 -9.33
CA GLY A 195 -1.99 28.14 -9.76
C GLY A 195 -1.45 26.95 -8.96
N VAL A 196 -2.32 26.19 -8.28
CA VAL A 196 -1.93 24.93 -7.61
C VAL A 196 -1.51 23.89 -8.65
N ASP A 197 -0.42 23.15 -8.39
CA ASP A 197 0.13 22.21 -9.38
C ASP A 197 -0.73 20.97 -9.59
N GLY A 198 -1.40 20.47 -8.53
CA GLY A 198 -2.23 19.28 -8.62
C GLY A 198 -3.25 19.13 -7.50
N VAL A 199 -4.14 18.15 -7.64
CA VAL A 199 -5.10 17.79 -6.59
C VAL A 199 -5.00 16.32 -6.21
N ASN A 200 -4.89 16.07 -4.91
CA ASN A 200 -4.87 14.74 -4.35
C ASN A 200 -6.31 14.24 -4.23
N ILE A 201 -6.61 13.06 -4.77
CA ILE A 201 -7.94 12.46 -4.77
C ILE A 201 -7.90 11.15 -3.96
N PRO A 202 -8.26 11.16 -2.67
CA PRO A 202 -8.23 9.99 -1.80
C PRO A 202 -9.21 8.89 -2.20
N ASP A 203 -8.76 7.63 -2.15
CA ASP A 203 -9.58 6.45 -2.42
C ASP A 203 -10.12 5.83 -1.13
N GLY A 204 -11.41 6.10 -0.85
CA GLY A 204 -12.11 5.59 0.33
C GLY A 204 -11.39 5.88 1.66
N PRO A 205 -11.01 7.14 1.96
CA PRO A 205 -10.32 7.47 3.21
C PRO A 205 -11.18 7.09 4.42
N ARG A 206 -10.56 6.48 5.45
CA ARG A 206 -11.25 5.93 6.62
C ARG A 206 -12.36 4.92 6.29
N ALA A 207 -12.19 4.18 5.19
CA ALA A 207 -13.14 3.17 4.69
C ALA A 207 -14.58 3.70 4.49
N GLN A 208 -14.72 4.95 4.02
CA GLN A 208 -16.01 5.54 3.68
C GLN A 208 -16.35 5.37 2.20
N THR A 209 -17.62 5.12 1.90
CA THR A 209 -18.14 5.05 0.54
C THR A 209 -18.25 6.43 -0.10
N ARG A 210 -17.68 6.58 -1.29
CA ARG A 210 -17.70 7.79 -2.13
C ARG A 210 -17.67 7.39 -3.60
N MET A 211 -17.85 8.35 -4.50
CA MET A 211 -17.54 8.18 -5.91
C MET A 211 -16.11 7.63 -6.07
N SER A 212 -15.90 6.76 -7.05
CA SER A 212 -14.57 6.21 -7.36
C SER A 212 -13.55 7.35 -7.50
N ALA A 213 -12.43 7.23 -6.80
CA ALA A 213 -11.33 8.19 -6.88
C ALA A 213 -10.78 8.28 -8.31
N GLN A 214 -10.67 7.15 -9.01
CA GLN A 214 -10.26 7.11 -10.42
C GLN A 214 -11.24 7.88 -11.32
N ALA A 215 -12.55 7.66 -11.16
CA ALA A 215 -13.55 8.39 -11.93
C ALA A 215 -13.49 9.90 -11.65
N THR A 216 -13.32 10.27 -10.38
CA THR A 216 -13.18 11.67 -9.96
C THR A 216 -11.92 12.31 -10.58
N ALA A 217 -10.77 11.62 -10.54
CA ALA A 217 -9.52 12.08 -11.13
C ALA A 217 -9.65 12.33 -12.64
N VAL A 218 -10.33 11.43 -13.37
CA VAL A 218 -10.58 11.59 -14.81
C VAL A 218 -11.48 12.80 -15.09
N LEU A 219 -12.54 13.01 -14.31
CA LEU A 219 -13.40 14.19 -14.46
C LEU A 219 -12.61 15.48 -14.20
N VAL A 220 -11.73 15.48 -13.20
CA VAL A 220 -10.88 16.64 -12.89
C VAL A 220 -9.93 16.97 -14.05
N GLU A 221 -9.16 15.99 -14.53
CA GLU A 221 -8.21 16.24 -15.61
C GLU A 221 -8.91 16.62 -16.92
N ARG A 222 -10.02 15.96 -17.25
CA ARG A 222 -10.77 16.23 -18.49
C ARG A 222 -11.50 17.57 -18.47
N ASP A 223 -12.21 17.89 -17.38
CA ASP A 223 -13.13 19.02 -17.36
C ASP A 223 -12.48 20.30 -16.81
N ILE A 224 -11.45 20.15 -15.97
CA ILE A 224 -10.73 21.29 -15.36
C ILE A 224 -9.33 21.42 -15.95
N GLY A 225 -8.64 20.33 -16.28
CA GLY A 225 -7.27 20.35 -16.79
C GLY A 225 -6.24 20.74 -15.74
N ILE A 226 -6.43 20.30 -14.50
CA ILE A 226 -5.42 20.27 -13.43
C ILE A 226 -5.07 18.81 -13.16
N GLU A 227 -3.80 18.50 -12.95
CA GLU A 227 -3.37 17.11 -12.77
C GLU A 227 -3.90 16.53 -11.45
N ALA A 228 -4.34 15.27 -11.51
CA ALA A 228 -4.82 14.55 -10.35
C ALA A 228 -3.75 13.60 -9.82
N VAL A 229 -3.45 13.67 -8.53
CA VAL A 229 -2.70 12.65 -7.79
C VAL A 229 -3.72 11.66 -7.24
N LEU A 230 -3.96 10.60 -8.01
CA LEU A 230 -4.91 9.54 -7.64
C LEU A 230 -4.35 8.71 -6.50
N HIS A 231 -5.00 8.73 -5.34
CA HIS A 231 -4.69 7.73 -4.32
C HIS A 231 -5.26 6.40 -4.78
N TYR A 232 -4.50 5.33 -4.65
CA TYR A 232 -4.93 4.01 -5.07
C TYR A 232 -4.73 3.01 -3.93
N CYS A 233 -5.85 2.45 -3.44
CA CYS A 233 -5.91 1.69 -2.20
C CYS A 233 -6.06 0.18 -2.43
N CYS A 234 -5.21 -0.63 -1.78
CA CYS A 234 -5.22 -2.10 -1.88
C CYS A 234 -6.38 -2.79 -1.13
N ARG A 235 -7.00 -2.11 -0.15
CA ARG A 235 -7.99 -2.70 0.76
C ARG A 235 -9.17 -3.37 0.07
N ASP A 236 -9.73 -2.70 -0.93
CA ASP A 236 -11.08 -3.00 -1.43
C ASP A 236 -11.06 -3.90 -2.69
N ARG A 237 -9.87 -4.20 -3.22
CA ARG A 237 -9.70 -4.81 -4.55
C ARG A 237 -8.74 -5.98 -4.52
N ASN A 238 -9.04 -7.00 -5.33
CA ASN A 238 -8.11 -8.11 -5.57
C ASN A 238 -7.06 -7.69 -6.60
N LEU A 239 -6.03 -8.53 -6.76
CA LEU A 239 -4.91 -8.27 -7.65
C LEU A 239 -5.34 -7.94 -9.09
N LEU A 240 -6.31 -8.69 -9.63
CA LEU A 240 -6.80 -8.54 -11.00
C LEU A 240 -7.58 -7.23 -11.18
N GLY A 241 -8.41 -6.88 -10.21
CA GLY A 241 -9.13 -5.61 -10.17
C GLY A 241 -8.17 -4.43 -10.15
N MET A 242 -7.11 -4.52 -9.35
CA MET A 242 -6.09 -3.47 -9.30
C MET A 242 -5.35 -3.29 -10.62
N MET A 243 -4.95 -4.39 -11.27
CA MET A 243 -4.33 -4.33 -12.59
C MET A 243 -5.28 -3.72 -13.64
N SER A 244 -6.55 -4.15 -13.64
CA SER A 244 -7.56 -3.64 -14.57
C SER A 244 -7.77 -2.13 -14.41
N ASP A 245 -7.93 -1.67 -13.17
CA ASP A 245 -8.13 -0.25 -12.86
C ASP A 245 -6.93 0.59 -13.28
N LEU A 246 -5.71 0.14 -12.99
CA LEU A 246 -4.47 0.86 -13.33
C LEU A 246 -4.25 0.91 -14.85
N LEU A 247 -4.49 -0.18 -15.58
CA LEU A 247 -4.44 -0.13 -17.05
C LEU A 247 -5.48 0.83 -17.61
N GLY A 248 -6.69 0.83 -17.05
CA GLY A 248 -7.74 1.79 -17.39
C GLY A 248 -7.35 3.23 -17.08
N ALA A 249 -6.73 3.48 -15.92
CA ALA A 249 -6.24 4.80 -15.52
C ALA A 249 -5.18 5.32 -16.50
N ALA A 250 -4.22 4.46 -16.88
CA ALA A 250 -3.20 4.81 -17.87
C ALA A 250 -3.83 5.16 -19.23
N ALA A 251 -4.79 4.36 -19.68
CA ALA A 251 -5.51 4.57 -20.94
C ALA A 251 -6.35 5.85 -20.94
N LEU A 252 -6.90 6.25 -19.78
CA LEU A 252 -7.64 7.49 -19.60
C LEU A 252 -6.74 8.73 -19.42
N GLY A 253 -5.41 8.54 -19.44
CA GLY A 253 -4.45 9.64 -19.39
C GLY A 253 -3.94 9.98 -18.00
N LEU A 254 -4.41 9.31 -16.94
CA LEU A 254 -3.91 9.57 -15.58
C LEU A 254 -2.43 9.17 -15.47
N ARG A 255 -1.66 10.00 -14.75
CA ARG A 255 -0.20 9.82 -14.61
C ARG A 255 0.28 9.82 -13.18
N ASN A 256 -0.37 10.49 -12.24
CA ASN A 256 0.19 10.66 -10.90
C ASN A 256 -0.55 9.78 -9.89
N LEU A 257 0.17 8.92 -9.17
CA LEU A 257 -0.41 7.95 -8.23
C LEU A 257 0.15 8.16 -6.82
N LEU A 258 -0.69 7.98 -5.80
CA LEU A 258 -0.28 7.74 -4.41
C LEU A 258 -0.73 6.34 -3.98
N LEU A 259 0.21 5.40 -3.91
CA LEU A 259 -0.07 3.99 -3.62
C LEU A 259 -0.13 3.75 -2.12
N ILE A 260 -1.26 3.24 -1.64
CA ILE A 260 -1.53 3.06 -0.21
C ILE A 260 -2.14 1.68 0.08
N THR A 261 -1.79 1.10 1.24
CA THR A 261 -2.38 -0.17 1.66
C THR A 261 -3.87 -0.01 1.97
N GLY A 262 -4.24 1.08 2.65
CA GLY A 262 -5.61 1.38 3.04
C GLY A 262 -5.95 1.07 4.49
N ASP A 263 -6.93 1.81 4.99
CA ASP A 263 -7.49 1.72 6.35
C ASP A 263 -8.42 0.52 6.51
N PRO A 264 -8.25 -0.42 7.46
CA PRO A 264 -9.14 -1.58 7.60
C PRO A 264 -10.63 -1.20 7.63
N PRO A 265 -11.54 -1.97 6.98
CA PRO A 265 -12.95 -1.61 6.84
C PRO A 265 -13.69 -1.34 8.14
N LYS A 266 -13.24 -1.95 9.25
CA LYS A 266 -13.80 -1.74 10.60
C LYS A 266 -13.71 -0.28 11.09
N MET A 267 -12.87 0.55 10.49
CA MET A 267 -12.79 1.98 10.78
C MET A 267 -13.87 2.80 10.05
N GLY A 268 -14.56 2.19 9.09
CA GLY A 268 -15.66 2.77 8.34
C GLY A 268 -17.03 2.41 8.92
N PRO A 269 -18.11 3.00 8.36
CA PRO A 269 -19.48 2.78 8.83
C PRO A 269 -20.05 1.39 8.48
N TYR A 270 -19.30 0.57 7.72
CA TYR A 270 -19.71 -0.76 7.25
C TYR A 270 -18.76 -1.83 7.82
N PRO A 271 -18.87 -2.18 9.12
CA PRO A 271 -17.91 -3.08 9.77
C PRO A 271 -17.92 -4.52 9.22
N ASP A 272 -19.02 -4.93 8.57
CA ASP A 272 -19.17 -6.24 7.94
C ASP A 272 -18.60 -6.31 6.52
N ALA A 273 -18.13 -5.18 5.97
CA ALA A 273 -17.46 -5.17 4.67
C ALA A 273 -16.15 -5.98 4.75
N THR A 274 -15.99 -6.90 3.81
CA THR A 274 -14.77 -7.72 3.74
C THR A 274 -13.65 -6.92 3.12
N ALA A 275 -12.46 -7.02 3.71
CA ALA A 275 -11.25 -6.50 3.10
C ALA A 275 -10.61 -7.57 2.22
N VAL A 276 -10.02 -7.15 1.10
CA VAL A 276 -9.34 -8.05 0.17
C VAL A 276 -7.85 -8.14 0.50
N PHE A 277 -7.13 -7.03 0.47
CA PHE A 277 -5.68 -6.94 0.81
C PHE A 277 -4.81 -8.04 0.16
N ASP A 278 -5.03 -8.35 -1.12
CA ASP A 278 -4.22 -9.33 -1.86
C ASP A 278 -2.72 -8.96 -1.86
N ILE A 279 -2.43 -7.66 -1.88
CA ILE A 279 -1.09 -7.07 -1.76
C ILE A 279 -1.16 -5.81 -0.88
N ASP A 280 -0.02 -5.37 -0.37
CA ASP A 280 0.11 -4.08 0.33
C ASP A 280 0.70 -2.99 -0.59
N SER A 281 0.94 -1.79 -0.05
CA SER A 281 1.54 -0.68 -0.82
C SER A 281 2.91 -1.00 -1.41
N ILE A 282 3.72 -1.89 -0.83
CA ILE A 282 5.02 -2.31 -1.39
C ILE A 282 4.77 -3.20 -2.62
N GLY A 283 3.87 -4.18 -2.49
CA GLY A 283 3.48 -5.04 -3.62
C GLY A 283 2.85 -4.25 -4.76
N LEU A 284 2.01 -3.26 -4.43
CA LEU A 284 1.36 -2.37 -5.40
C LEU A 284 2.39 -1.49 -6.11
N THR A 285 3.40 -0.97 -5.39
CA THR A 285 4.51 -0.21 -5.98
C THR A 285 5.28 -1.05 -6.99
N ASN A 286 5.64 -2.29 -6.63
CA ASN A 286 6.29 -3.22 -7.56
C ASN A 286 5.43 -3.50 -8.80
N MET A 287 4.12 -3.68 -8.62
CA MET A 287 3.19 -3.91 -9.73
C MET A 287 3.17 -2.72 -10.70
N VAL A 288 2.98 -1.51 -10.19
CA VAL A 288 2.96 -0.29 -11.02
C VAL A 288 4.30 -0.06 -11.71
N ASN A 289 5.41 -0.33 -11.02
CA ASN A 289 6.73 -0.25 -11.61
C ASN A 289 6.88 -1.21 -12.79
N LYS A 290 6.40 -2.47 -12.69
CA LYS A 290 6.37 -3.39 -13.83
C LYS A 290 5.51 -2.88 -14.99
N LEU A 291 4.34 -2.30 -14.72
CA LEU A 291 3.48 -1.71 -15.75
C LEU A 291 4.20 -0.57 -16.50
N ASN A 292 4.97 0.25 -15.78
CA ASN A 292 5.81 1.30 -16.38
C ASN A 292 6.96 0.74 -17.23
N HIS A 293 7.33 -0.53 -17.02
CA HIS A 293 8.28 -1.27 -17.85
C HIS A 293 7.58 -2.14 -18.91
N GLY A 294 6.28 -1.95 -19.13
CA GLY A 294 5.51 -2.65 -20.17
C GLY A 294 5.27 -4.12 -19.87
N LEU A 295 5.32 -4.50 -18.59
CA LEU A 295 5.14 -5.87 -18.12
C LEU A 295 3.98 -5.97 -17.13
N ASP A 296 3.26 -7.09 -17.18
CA ASP A 296 2.35 -7.50 -16.13
C ASP A 296 3.09 -8.18 -14.95
N LEU A 297 2.36 -8.59 -13.92
CA LEU A 297 2.95 -9.28 -12.75
C LEU A 297 3.62 -10.62 -13.09
N GLY A 298 3.10 -11.31 -14.11
CA GLY A 298 3.63 -12.55 -14.67
C GLY A 298 4.80 -12.33 -15.64
N ASN A 299 5.26 -11.09 -15.81
CA ASN A 299 6.26 -10.67 -16.79
C ASN A 299 5.83 -10.88 -18.25
N ASN A 300 4.53 -10.93 -18.52
CA ASN A 300 4.02 -10.90 -19.89
C ASN A 300 4.03 -9.44 -20.40
N PRO A 301 4.41 -9.20 -21.66
CA PRO A 301 4.28 -7.88 -22.26
C PRO A 301 2.82 -7.41 -22.29
N ILE A 302 2.57 -6.15 -21.91
CA ILE A 302 1.24 -5.51 -22.01
C ILE A 302 1.14 -4.57 -23.24
N GLY A 303 2.16 -4.58 -24.10
CA GLY A 303 2.28 -3.64 -25.20
C GLY A 303 3.01 -2.37 -24.77
N ARG A 304 2.37 -1.21 -24.94
CA ARG A 304 3.00 0.08 -24.55
C ARG A 304 3.11 0.16 -23.02
N PRO A 305 4.26 0.61 -22.48
CA PRO A 305 4.41 0.82 -21.06
C PRO A 305 3.45 1.89 -20.56
N THR A 306 3.03 1.77 -19.31
CA THR A 306 2.38 2.88 -18.62
C THR A 306 3.40 3.98 -18.30
N ALA A 307 2.91 5.14 -17.90
CA ALA A 307 3.75 6.32 -17.63
C ALA A 307 3.40 6.93 -16.28
N PHE A 308 3.27 6.11 -15.24
CA PHE A 308 2.89 6.59 -13.91
C PHE A 308 4.07 7.22 -13.16
N CYS A 309 3.84 8.36 -12.52
CA CYS A 309 4.65 8.89 -11.43
C CYS A 309 4.24 8.20 -10.13
N ILE A 310 5.16 7.44 -9.53
CA ILE A 310 4.86 6.54 -8.43
C ILE A 310 5.12 7.22 -7.08
N GLY A 311 4.05 7.67 -6.42
CA GLY A 311 4.08 8.17 -5.05
C GLY A 311 3.70 7.12 -4.03
N VAL A 312 4.24 7.20 -2.82
CA VAL A 312 3.87 6.33 -1.69
C VAL A 312 3.58 7.12 -0.42
N GLY A 313 2.74 6.58 0.46
CA GLY A 313 2.49 7.17 1.78
C GLY A 313 3.60 6.83 2.78
N VAL A 314 3.92 7.78 3.67
CA VAL A 314 4.86 7.58 4.78
C VAL A 314 4.38 8.28 6.06
N ASN A 315 4.69 7.75 7.24
CA ASN A 315 4.21 8.29 8.51
C ASN A 315 5.36 8.72 9.46
N PRO A 316 5.71 10.02 9.51
CA PRO A 316 6.70 10.55 10.46
C PRO A 316 6.33 10.35 11.94
N GLY A 317 5.06 10.11 12.25
CA GLY A 317 4.55 9.83 13.59
C GLY A 317 4.22 8.36 13.85
N ALA A 318 4.80 7.43 13.07
CA ALA A 318 4.57 6.00 13.26
C ALA A 318 4.94 5.53 14.67
N ILE A 319 4.06 4.73 15.30
CA ILE A 319 4.30 4.15 16.63
C ILE A 319 5.53 3.24 16.61
N ASN A 320 5.70 2.46 15.55
CA ASN A 320 6.89 1.64 15.31
C ASN A 320 7.69 2.27 14.16
N MET A 321 8.61 3.16 14.52
CA MET A 321 9.42 3.92 13.56
C MET A 321 10.38 3.02 12.77
N GLU A 322 10.98 2.00 13.40
CA GLU A 322 11.88 1.07 12.73
C GLU A 322 11.18 0.30 11.60
N GLU A 323 9.97 -0.20 11.87
CA GLU A 323 9.16 -0.88 10.85
C GLU A 323 8.71 0.08 9.75
N GLU A 324 8.34 1.33 10.07
CA GLU A 324 7.97 2.32 9.06
C GLU A 324 9.14 2.65 8.13
N ILE A 325 10.35 2.84 8.66
CA ILE A 325 11.57 3.08 7.87
C ILE A 325 11.84 1.88 6.97
N LYS A 326 11.84 0.66 7.52
CA LYS A 326 12.08 -0.56 6.74
C LYS A 326 11.06 -0.74 5.62
N ARG A 327 9.78 -0.49 5.89
CA ARG A 327 8.73 -0.53 4.87
C ARG A 327 8.92 0.57 3.83
N PHE A 328 9.41 1.74 4.22
CA PHE A 328 9.74 2.82 3.30
C PHE A 328 10.91 2.44 2.39
N GLU A 329 11.98 1.85 2.91
CA GLU A 329 13.09 1.31 2.11
C GLU A 329 12.58 0.34 1.04
N TYR A 330 11.71 -0.60 1.39
CA TYR A 330 11.10 -1.52 0.43
C TYR A 330 10.22 -0.83 -0.62
N LYS A 331 9.56 0.28 -0.28
CA LYS A 331 8.79 1.07 -1.26
C LYS A 331 9.73 1.78 -2.24
N VAL A 332 10.84 2.35 -1.75
CA VAL A 332 11.85 3.00 -2.60
C VAL A 332 12.50 1.97 -3.52
N GLU A 333 12.91 0.81 -2.99
CA GLU A 333 13.45 -0.32 -3.77
C GLU A 333 12.47 -0.81 -4.84
N ALA A 334 11.16 -0.83 -4.53
CA ALA A 334 10.11 -1.21 -5.47
C ALA A 334 9.89 -0.19 -6.62
N GLY A 335 10.48 1.00 -6.54
CA GLY A 335 10.42 2.03 -7.57
C GLY A 335 9.58 3.27 -7.22
N ALA A 336 9.34 3.54 -5.94
CA ALA A 336 8.73 4.81 -5.52
C ALA A 336 9.62 6.01 -5.90
N GLN A 337 9.01 7.07 -6.40
CA GLN A 337 9.68 8.27 -6.91
C GLN A 337 9.47 9.50 -6.03
N TYR A 338 8.40 9.54 -5.25
CA TYR A 338 8.19 10.52 -4.20
C TYR A 338 7.38 9.92 -3.05
N ALA A 339 7.38 10.59 -1.90
CA ALA A 339 6.56 10.22 -0.76
C ALA A 339 5.68 11.36 -0.31
N ILE A 340 4.47 11.04 0.15
CA ILE A 340 3.57 11.97 0.83
C ILE A 340 3.47 11.57 2.29
N THR A 341 3.69 12.51 3.20
CA THR A 341 3.60 12.25 4.63
C THR A 341 2.16 12.23 5.11
N GLN A 342 1.89 11.49 6.20
CA GLN A 342 0.74 11.79 7.07
C GLN A 342 0.78 13.23 7.58
N PRO A 343 -0.35 13.78 8.07
CA PRO A 343 -0.43 15.16 8.54
C PRO A 343 0.62 15.48 9.61
N VAL A 344 1.41 16.52 9.36
CA VAL A 344 2.49 16.99 10.23
C VAL A 344 1.99 18.19 11.02
N PHE A 345 1.84 17.99 12.33
CA PHE A 345 1.60 19.06 13.31
C PHE A 345 2.82 19.30 14.22
N ASP A 346 3.81 18.42 14.15
CA ASP A 346 5.07 18.51 14.89
C ASP A 346 6.20 18.56 13.84
N THR A 347 6.74 19.76 13.61
CA THR A 347 7.78 20.01 12.61
C THR A 347 9.10 19.35 12.98
N GLU A 348 9.43 19.27 14.27
CA GLU A 348 10.62 18.57 14.77
C GLU A 348 10.51 17.06 14.52
N GLN A 349 9.31 16.48 14.71
CA GLN A 349 9.07 15.08 14.33
C GLN A 349 9.36 14.83 12.85
N LEU A 350 8.97 15.75 11.96
CA LEU A 350 9.31 15.64 10.54
C LEU A 350 10.83 15.77 10.32
N ARG A 351 11.51 16.72 10.97
CA ARG A 351 12.98 16.87 10.86
C ARG A 351 13.71 15.60 11.25
N ASP A 352 13.33 15.00 12.36
CA ASP A 352 13.94 13.77 12.85
C ASP A 352 13.65 12.59 11.92
N PHE A 353 12.42 12.47 11.43
CA PHE A 353 12.08 11.48 10.42
C PHE A 353 12.92 11.61 9.15
N LEU A 354 13.10 12.84 8.63
CA LEU A 354 13.90 13.08 7.43
C LEU A 354 15.37 12.66 7.62
N LYS A 355 15.96 12.89 8.80
CA LYS A 355 17.31 12.40 9.13
C LYS A 355 17.40 10.87 9.09
N LEU A 356 16.35 10.19 9.57
CA LEU A 356 16.32 8.72 9.63
C LEU A 356 16.21 8.05 8.26
N ILE A 357 15.66 8.74 7.26
CA ILE A 357 15.51 8.21 5.89
C ILE A 357 16.55 8.75 4.91
N GLU A 358 17.55 9.51 5.36
CA GLU A 358 18.51 10.21 4.49
C GLU A 358 19.22 9.25 3.51
N HIS A 359 19.47 7.99 3.90
CA HIS A 359 20.12 6.98 3.07
C HIS A 359 19.25 6.43 1.93
N VAL A 360 17.94 6.63 1.97
CA VAL A 360 16.97 6.19 0.95
C VAL A 360 16.03 7.33 0.54
N ARG A 361 16.47 8.57 0.73
CA ARG A 361 15.61 9.74 0.58
C ARG A 361 15.23 9.98 -0.88
N ILE A 362 13.93 9.98 -1.11
CA ILE A 362 13.27 10.46 -2.34
C ILE A 362 12.55 11.79 -2.02
N PRO A 363 12.14 12.59 -3.02
CA PRO A 363 11.36 13.80 -2.81
C PRO A 363 10.18 13.61 -1.84
N ILE A 364 10.09 14.47 -0.83
CA ILE A 364 9.05 14.42 0.21
C ILE A 364 8.08 15.57 0.02
N VAL A 365 6.79 15.23 -0.06
CA VAL A 365 5.67 16.19 -0.03
C VAL A 365 5.03 16.11 1.35
N ALA A 366 5.14 17.17 2.15
CA ALA A 366 4.59 17.16 3.51
C ALA A 366 3.08 17.40 3.51
N GLY A 367 2.34 16.58 4.24
CA GLY A 367 0.93 16.80 4.55
C GLY A 367 0.77 17.87 5.62
N ILE A 368 0.31 19.08 5.27
CA ILE A 368 0.06 20.18 6.21
C ILE A 368 -1.43 20.46 6.30
N TRP A 369 -2.05 20.24 7.46
CA TRP A 369 -3.50 20.30 7.60
C TRP A 369 -3.91 21.47 8.51
N PRO A 370 -4.71 22.44 8.02
CA PRO A 370 -5.21 23.50 8.87
C PRO A 370 -6.25 22.96 9.87
N LEU A 371 -6.08 23.32 11.13
CA LEU A 371 -7.04 23.00 12.19
C LEU A 371 -8.23 23.96 12.12
N VAL A 372 -9.43 23.47 12.44
CA VAL A 372 -10.66 24.28 12.39
C VAL A 372 -11.26 24.60 13.75
N SER A 373 -10.89 23.84 14.79
CA SER A 373 -11.30 24.06 16.18
C SER A 373 -10.47 23.20 17.13
N TYR A 374 -10.51 23.52 18.43
CA TYR A 374 -9.91 22.69 19.48
C TYR A 374 -10.43 21.24 19.45
N ARG A 375 -11.75 21.04 19.32
CA ARG A 375 -12.34 19.70 19.20
C ARG A 375 -11.83 18.94 17.98
N ASN A 376 -11.61 19.63 16.87
CA ASN A 376 -11.01 19.01 15.68
C ASN A 376 -9.54 18.60 15.93
N ALA A 377 -8.77 19.43 16.65
CA ALA A 377 -7.41 19.09 17.05
C ALA A 377 -7.38 17.87 18.00
N GLU A 378 -8.28 17.80 18.97
CA GLU A 378 -8.43 16.64 19.86
C GLU A 378 -8.79 15.37 19.09
N PHE A 379 -9.72 15.45 18.15
CA PHE A 379 -10.08 14.32 17.28
C PHE A 379 -8.86 13.83 16.49
N LEU A 380 -8.10 14.73 15.87
CA LEU A 380 -6.92 14.38 15.10
C LEU A 380 -5.84 13.73 15.98
N HIS A 381 -5.60 14.26 17.17
CA HIS A 381 -4.60 13.72 18.09
C HIS A 381 -4.97 12.33 18.65
N ASN A 382 -6.25 12.12 19.00
CA ASN A 382 -6.68 10.91 19.73
C ASN A 382 -7.23 9.81 18.82
N GLU A 383 -7.88 10.18 17.71
CA GLU A 383 -8.63 9.23 16.87
C GLU A 383 -7.95 8.95 15.52
N VAL A 384 -6.93 9.71 15.11
CA VAL A 384 -6.19 9.47 13.88
C VAL A 384 -4.82 8.83 14.19
N PRO A 385 -4.61 7.55 13.86
CA PRO A 385 -3.37 6.85 14.20
C PRO A 385 -2.12 7.53 13.66
N GLY A 386 -1.15 7.76 14.54
CA GLY A 386 0.15 8.35 14.19
C GLY A 386 0.12 9.86 13.94
N VAL A 387 -1.02 10.53 14.12
CA VAL A 387 -1.09 12.00 14.11
C VAL A 387 -0.93 12.50 15.53
N ARG A 388 0.12 13.30 15.78
CA ARG A 388 0.37 13.91 17.09
C ARG A 388 0.29 15.43 16.98
N VAL A 389 -0.75 16.01 17.57
CA VAL A 389 -0.82 17.45 17.79
C VAL A 389 -0.03 17.80 19.06
N THR A 390 0.91 18.75 19.00
CA THR A 390 1.75 19.13 20.14
C THR A 390 0.94 19.83 21.24
N PRO A 391 1.34 19.74 22.53
CA PRO A 391 0.66 20.44 23.62
C PRO A 391 0.55 21.96 23.40
N SER A 392 1.57 22.56 22.79
CA SER A 392 1.59 23.99 22.43
C SER A 392 0.48 24.33 21.43
N ILE A 393 0.35 23.56 20.35
CA ILE A 393 -0.73 23.74 19.36
C ILE A 393 -2.10 23.50 19.99
N MET A 394 -2.22 22.48 20.84
CA MET A 394 -3.48 22.20 21.56
C MET A 394 -3.92 23.39 22.41
N ASP A 395 -3.01 24.01 23.18
CA ASP A 395 -3.35 25.16 24.01
C ASP A 395 -3.71 26.40 23.19
N ARG A 396 -2.96 26.68 22.11
CA ARG A 396 -3.30 27.76 21.15
C ARG A 396 -4.71 27.59 20.59
N MET A 397 -5.04 26.37 20.15
CA MET A 397 -6.36 26.07 19.61
C MET A 397 -7.47 26.17 20.66
N ARG A 398 -7.19 25.80 21.91
CA ARG A 398 -8.14 25.94 23.04
C ARG A 398 -8.48 27.41 23.27
N ILE A 399 -7.47 28.26 23.45
CA ILE A 399 -7.62 29.71 23.67
C ILE A 399 -8.37 30.37 22.51
N ALA A 400 -8.00 30.04 21.26
CA ALA A 400 -8.66 30.60 20.09
C ALA A 400 -10.13 30.13 19.97
N SER A 401 -10.43 28.88 20.35
CA SER A 401 -11.79 28.33 20.33
C SER A 401 -12.71 28.96 21.37
N GLU A 402 -12.17 29.41 22.51
CA GLU A 402 -12.90 30.19 23.51
C GLU A 402 -13.33 31.57 22.97
N SER A 403 -12.56 32.12 22.02
CA SER A 403 -12.84 33.41 21.38
C SER A 403 -13.81 33.32 20.18
N GLY A 404 -14.23 32.11 19.78
CA GLY A 404 -15.22 31.87 18.73
C GLY A 404 -14.70 31.09 17.53
N LYS A 405 -15.61 30.72 16.63
CA LYS A 405 -15.31 29.84 15.48
C LYS A 405 -14.36 30.46 14.47
N GLU A 406 -14.46 31.77 14.24
CA GLU A 406 -13.58 32.48 13.30
C GLU A 406 -12.16 32.59 13.86
N ALA A 407 -12.01 32.97 15.13
CA ALA A 407 -10.72 33.00 15.81
C ALA A 407 -10.03 31.62 15.81
N ALA A 408 -10.77 30.55 16.10
CA ALA A 408 -10.24 29.18 16.06
C ALA A 408 -9.73 28.79 14.66
N ARG A 409 -10.48 29.14 13.63
CA ARG A 409 -10.10 28.87 12.23
C ARG A 409 -8.87 29.66 11.84
N ASP A 410 -8.84 30.96 12.15
CA ASP A 410 -7.75 31.84 11.75
C ASP A 410 -6.45 31.45 12.47
N GLU A 411 -6.54 31.02 13.73
CA GLU A 411 -5.40 30.45 14.46
C GLU A 411 -4.94 29.13 13.85
N GLY A 412 -5.84 28.22 13.48
CA GLY A 412 -5.47 26.98 12.82
C GLY A 412 -4.84 27.16 11.43
N LEU A 413 -5.28 28.17 10.66
CA LEU A 413 -4.62 28.60 9.42
C LEU A 413 -3.23 29.17 9.69
N LYS A 414 -3.09 29.98 10.75
CA LYS A 414 -1.80 30.54 11.17
C LYS A 414 -0.81 29.45 11.56
N ILE A 415 -1.24 28.44 12.32
CA ILE A 415 -0.42 27.28 12.69
C ILE A 415 0.06 26.53 11.44
N ALA A 416 -0.85 26.23 10.50
CA ALA A 416 -0.47 25.54 9.26
C ALA A 416 0.54 26.34 8.41
N ARG A 417 0.40 27.67 8.36
CA ARG A 417 1.35 28.58 7.69
C ARG A 417 2.72 28.59 8.35
N GLU A 418 2.75 28.69 9.68
CA GLU A 418 3.99 28.63 10.47
C GLU A 418 4.70 27.30 10.25
N SER A 419 3.98 26.17 10.35
CA SER A 419 4.54 24.85 10.08
C SER A 419 5.09 24.73 8.66
N LEU A 420 4.36 25.20 7.65
CA LEU A 420 4.81 25.17 6.25
C LEU A 420 6.11 25.96 6.06
N LEU A 421 6.19 27.20 6.58
CA LEU A 421 7.39 28.02 6.50
C LEU A 421 8.58 27.35 7.18
N GLU A 422 8.36 26.74 8.34
CA GLU A 422 9.40 26.11 9.12
C GLU A 422 10.04 24.89 8.44
N VAL A 423 9.26 24.11 7.69
CA VAL A 423 9.74 22.90 7.00
C VAL A 423 10.01 23.12 5.50
N ARG A 424 9.76 24.32 4.97
CA ARG A 424 9.78 24.64 3.53
C ARG A 424 11.07 24.25 2.82
N ASP A 425 12.21 24.42 3.48
CA ASP A 425 13.54 24.13 2.91
C ASP A 425 13.94 22.65 3.04
N LEU A 426 13.15 21.84 3.73
CA LEU A 426 13.43 20.42 3.97
C LEU A 426 12.65 19.49 3.04
N ILE A 427 11.65 20.01 2.33
CA ILE A 427 10.68 19.23 1.57
C ILE A 427 10.60 19.72 0.13
N GLN A 428 10.17 18.85 -0.78
CA GLN A 428 10.05 19.12 -2.22
C GLN A 428 8.62 19.48 -2.61
N GLY A 429 7.69 19.50 -1.66
CA GLY A 429 6.36 20.01 -1.88
C GLY A 429 5.49 19.96 -0.64
N VAL A 430 4.28 20.47 -0.77
CA VAL A 430 3.27 20.45 0.29
C VAL A 430 1.93 19.96 -0.26
N GLN A 431 1.29 19.08 0.49
CA GLN A 431 -0.11 18.70 0.31
C GLN A 431 -0.93 19.32 1.44
N VAL A 432 -1.88 20.19 1.11
CA VAL A 432 -2.77 20.81 2.09
C VAL A 432 -4.15 20.17 2.04
N SER A 433 -4.76 19.86 3.19
CA SER A 433 -6.15 19.38 3.19
C SER A 433 -7.15 20.51 3.01
N ALA A 434 -8.33 20.19 2.49
CA ALA A 434 -9.48 21.08 2.47
C ALA A 434 -10.54 20.63 3.50
N PRO A 435 -10.42 21.02 4.80
CA PRO A 435 -11.42 20.68 5.81
C PRO A 435 -12.83 21.03 5.36
N PHE A 436 -13.75 20.08 5.54
CA PHE A 436 -15.15 20.18 5.11
C PHE A 436 -15.36 20.46 3.60
N GLY A 437 -14.34 20.19 2.78
CA GLY A 437 -14.37 20.48 1.34
C GLY A 437 -14.20 21.96 1.01
N ASN A 438 -13.77 22.79 1.97
CA ASN A 438 -13.51 24.21 1.73
C ASN A 438 -12.06 24.42 1.26
N VAL A 439 -11.86 24.41 -0.05
CA VAL A 439 -10.56 24.63 -0.70
C VAL A 439 -9.93 25.99 -0.41
N ARG A 440 -10.73 26.99 0.00
CA ARG A 440 -10.22 28.33 0.32
C ARG A 440 -9.26 28.30 1.50
N TYR A 441 -9.43 27.36 2.43
CA TYR A 441 -8.49 27.20 3.55
C TYR A 441 -7.12 26.76 3.07
N ALA A 442 -7.05 25.88 2.08
CA ALA A 442 -5.78 25.49 1.49
C ALA A 442 -5.10 26.68 0.79
N LEU A 443 -5.87 27.48 0.03
CA LEU A 443 -5.36 28.70 -0.61
C LEU A 443 -4.85 29.72 0.41
N GLU A 444 -5.53 29.88 1.55
CA GLU A 444 -5.04 30.73 2.64
C GLU A 444 -3.71 30.23 3.19
N VAL A 445 -3.49 28.92 3.31
CA VAL A 445 -2.19 28.37 3.75
C VAL A 445 -1.10 28.69 2.72
N PHE A 446 -1.38 28.56 1.42
CA PHE A 446 -0.38 28.82 0.38
C PHE A 446 0.09 30.26 0.27
N LYS A 447 -0.64 31.26 0.80
CA LYS A 447 -0.23 32.68 0.74
C LYS A 447 1.14 32.99 1.35
N VAL A 448 1.70 32.11 2.18
CA VAL A 448 3.06 32.27 2.72
C VAL A 448 4.16 31.90 1.72
N LEU A 449 3.79 31.23 0.63
CA LEU A 449 4.69 30.94 -0.47
C LEU A 449 4.69 32.12 -1.45
N GLU A 450 5.88 32.56 -1.85
CA GLU A 450 6.06 33.74 -2.72
C GLU A 450 5.25 33.65 -4.02
N GLU A 451 5.16 32.45 -4.59
CA GLU A 451 4.42 32.16 -5.84
C GLU A 451 2.89 32.37 -5.72
N PHE A 452 2.35 32.44 -4.49
CA PHE A 452 0.94 32.73 -4.19
C PHE A 452 0.74 34.09 -3.49
N ALA A 453 1.82 34.81 -3.16
CA ALA A 453 1.76 36.06 -2.41
C ALA A 453 1.31 37.27 -3.27
N THR A 454 1.37 37.16 -4.60
CA THR A 454 1.00 38.23 -5.54
C THR A 454 -0.20 37.79 -6.39
N PRO A 455 -1.28 38.58 -6.51
CA PRO A 455 -2.32 38.28 -7.49
C PRO A 455 -1.69 38.31 -8.88
N LYS A 456 -1.81 37.22 -9.66
CA LYS A 456 -1.44 37.22 -11.08
C LYS A 456 -2.25 38.33 -11.76
N GLN A 457 -1.59 39.44 -12.12
CA GLN A 457 -2.21 40.44 -12.98
C GLN A 457 -2.57 39.73 -14.28
N GLU A 458 -3.85 39.76 -14.64
CA GLU A 458 -4.33 39.34 -15.95
C GLU A 458 -3.57 40.14 -17.02
N THR A 459 -2.59 39.52 -17.66
CA THR A 459 -2.14 39.98 -18.98
C THR A 459 -3.27 39.70 -19.96
N VAL A 460 -4.22 40.64 -20.03
CA VAL A 460 -5.11 40.80 -21.18
C VAL A 460 -4.21 41.14 -22.36
N ALA A 461 -3.84 40.12 -23.14
CA ALA A 461 -3.21 40.32 -24.43
C ALA A 461 -4.27 40.91 -25.37
N VAL A 462 -4.25 42.24 -25.49
CA VAL A 462 -4.84 42.95 -26.63
C VAL A 462 -3.83 42.85 -27.77
N SER A 463 -4.10 41.95 -28.72
CA SER A 463 -3.82 42.13 -30.15
C SER A 463 -4.35 40.95 -30.95
#